data_AF-A0A2E4D9M0-F1
#
_entry.id   AF-A0A2E4D9M0-F1
#
_cell.length_a   1.000
_cell.length_b   1.000
_cell.length_c   1.000
_cell.angle_alpha   90.00
_cell.angle_beta   90.00
_cell.angle_gamma   90.00
#
_symmetry.space_group_name_H-M   'P 1'
#
loop_
_entity.id
_entity.type
_entity.pdbx_description
1 polymer ?
#
loop_
_entity_poly.entity_id
_entity_poly.type
_entity_poly.pdbx_seq_one_letter_code
_entity_poly.pdbx_strand_id
1 'polypeptide(L)'
;MLKYFILLSLTTHVLGQELCRENDGLDALDTEALENLLRFNQSCNRLQPGHSRVFNNVEKTIANNGHHASYKLTRSSSNPNQFIASINPVFYFHETLSNGQVQRVPVPSARDNQLTREMLDKVQGCLDEVNGSLLGPFGQELTIEIQRSNQSSNPPPRVGIQVYDYEIERADTETWSQYTDCQTIVHEIFHYLGLPDSYHEEGIGYYFNSAGQVVNAKSSSAETFKPLYDCRAIGPEDSIMNNQYQAYERLGESLATLYEDEYAFADEQNYESKDVSKYFFQVERMLGSYNEASINYHINTLRSENRLSTLNQSQRQEFESIYSQINQLNTQLASENLRPPAVILVGGAQFNSNQPTITHAQRVARLRHYDQQAKQLYRRYNQLLRNTGLAHTAQSSLLYPAEFINIVSTGSCFLTQTFEQCSQNAYSTSFAQSISGYQEWEVCSNTPHECSSGDGRWLQLD
;
A
#
# COMPACT_ATOMS: atom_id res chain seq x y z
N MET A 1 25.92 33.41 25.49
CA MET A 1 25.16 33.28 26.76
C MET A 1 23.70 33.75 26.68
N LEU A 2 23.13 34.03 25.49
CA LEU A 2 21.73 34.47 25.33
C LEU A 2 20.84 33.48 24.54
N LYS A 3 21.33 32.27 24.25
CA LYS A 3 20.61 31.23 23.47
C LYS A 3 19.88 30.18 24.34
N TYR A 4 20.08 30.16 25.66
CA TYR A 4 19.50 29.16 26.56
C TYR A 4 18.21 29.60 27.27
N PHE A 5 17.78 30.86 27.13
CA PHE A 5 16.67 31.41 27.92
C PHE A 5 15.28 31.26 27.30
N ILE A 6 15.16 30.79 26.05
CA ILE A 6 13.86 30.67 25.37
C ILE A 6 13.22 29.27 25.56
N LEU A 7 13.97 28.28 26.06
CA LEU A 7 13.49 26.89 26.16
C LEU A 7 12.82 26.50 27.49
N LEU A 8 12.67 27.44 28.43
CA LEU A 8 12.07 27.17 29.76
C LEU A 8 10.65 27.75 29.96
N SER A 9 10.01 28.30 28.93
CA SER A 9 8.70 28.97 29.06
C SER A 9 7.47 28.13 28.67
N LEU A 10 7.61 26.84 28.32
CA LEU A 10 6.48 26.01 27.84
C LEU A 10 6.00 24.92 28.79
N THR A 11 6.53 24.83 30.02
CA THR A 11 6.04 23.88 31.02
C THR A 11 5.93 24.53 32.38
N THR A 12 4.89 25.34 32.58
CA THR A 12 4.22 25.47 33.88
C THR A 12 2.91 26.17 33.63
N HIS A 13 1.79 25.46 33.80
CA HIS A 13 0.62 25.88 34.56
C HIS A 13 -0.38 24.72 34.54
N VAL A 14 -0.39 23.93 35.62
CA VAL A 14 -1.56 23.43 36.38
C VAL A 14 -1.08 22.28 37.30
N LEU A 15 -0.93 22.64 38.58
CA LEU A 15 -1.13 21.88 39.82
C LEU A 15 -0.45 20.52 40.05
N GLY A 16 0.37 20.45 41.11
CA GLY A 16 0.69 19.20 41.82
C GLY A 16 2.13 19.07 42.29
N GLN A 17 2.59 19.91 43.22
CA GLN A 17 3.78 19.62 44.02
C GLN A 17 3.42 18.53 45.04
N GLU A 18 3.97 17.33 44.84
CA GLU A 18 4.35 16.30 45.84
C GLU A 18 4.21 14.92 45.19
N LEU A 19 5.27 14.48 44.50
CA LEU A 19 5.68 13.07 44.28
C LEU A 19 6.76 13.06 43.19
N CYS A 20 7.99 13.41 43.55
CA CYS A 20 9.18 13.02 42.80
C CYS A 20 10.06 12.21 43.76
N ARG A 21 9.66 10.96 43.98
CA ARG A 21 10.50 9.91 44.54
C ARG A 21 11.09 9.14 43.36
N GLU A 22 12.42 9.11 43.33
CA GLU A 22 13.31 8.09 42.74
C GLU A 22 12.62 7.12 41.76
N ASN A 23 12.68 7.46 40.47
CA ASN A 23 12.69 6.47 39.40
C ASN A 23 14.06 6.56 38.72
N ASP A 24 15.01 5.79 39.24
CA ASP A 24 16.20 5.39 38.51
C ASP A 24 15.75 4.49 37.35
N GLY A 25 15.77 5.01 36.12
CA GLY A 25 15.35 4.25 34.93
C GLY A 25 14.71 5.05 33.80
N LEU A 26 14.66 6.38 33.89
CA LEU A 26 14.57 7.21 32.68
C LEU A 26 15.99 7.41 32.17
N ASP A 27 16.47 6.43 31.40
CA ASP A 27 17.63 6.62 30.53
C ASP A 27 17.44 7.96 29.82
N ALA A 28 18.47 8.81 29.92
CA ALA A 28 18.50 10.09 29.25
C ALA A 28 18.04 9.87 27.80
N LEU A 29 16.87 10.42 27.45
CA LEU A 29 16.40 10.48 26.08
C LEU A 29 17.59 10.88 25.22
N ASP A 30 17.99 9.96 24.35
CA ASP A 30 19.24 10.01 23.62
C ASP A 30 19.37 11.40 22.97
N THR A 31 20.35 12.15 23.46
CA THR A 31 20.54 13.56 23.07
C THR A 31 20.81 13.62 21.56
N GLU A 32 21.35 12.54 21.00
CA GLU A 32 21.54 12.32 19.58
C GLU A 32 20.20 12.20 18.83
N ALA A 33 19.23 11.43 19.32
CA ALA A 33 17.91 11.32 18.71
C ALA A 33 17.18 12.67 18.68
N LEU A 34 17.28 13.46 19.75
CA LEU A 34 16.70 14.80 19.82
C LEU A 34 17.41 15.79 18.88
N GLU A 35 18.74 15.74 18.80
CA GLU A 35 19.51 16.55 17.84
C GLU A 35 19.23 16.17 16.39
N ASN A 36 19.12 14.88 16.09
CA ASN A 36 18.76 14.38 14.76
C ASN A 36 17.34 14.82 14.37
N LEU A 37 16.38 14.75 15.30
CA LEU A 37 15.03 15.28 15.09
C LEU A 37 15.03 16.79 14.81
N LEU A 38 15.87 17.56 15.50
CA LEU A 38 16.00 19.01 15.33
C LEU A 38 16.66 19.38 14.00
N ARG A 39 17.77 18.71 13.61
CA ARG A 39 18.43 18.90 12.31
C ARG A 39 17.53 18.52 11.16
N PHE A 40 16.80 17.42 11.32
CA PHE A 40 15.80 16.98 10.39
C PHE A 40 14.66 17.97 10.19
N ASN A 41 14.11 18.52 11.29
CA ASN A 41 12.99 19.46 11.21
C ASN A 41 13.39 20.78 10.52
N GLN A 42 14.68 21.16 10.57
CA GLN A 42 15.20 22.37 9.94
C GLN A 42 15.53 22.20 8.45
N SER A 43 15.71 20.98 7.96
CA SER A 43 16.35 20.75 6.66
C SER A 43 15.44 20.30 5.54
N CYS A 44 14.42 19.52 5.84
CA CYS A 44 13.63 18.86 4.81
C CYS A 44 12.39 19.66 4.37
N ASN A 45 12.44 21.00 4.50
CA ASN A 45 11.37 21.95 4.16
C ASN A 45 9.97 21.38 4.42
N ARG A 46 9.68 21.10 5.70
CA ARG A 46 8.46 20.42 6.09
C ARG A 46 7.26 21.35 6.05
N LEU A 47 6.14 20.78 5.68
CA LEU A 47 4.84 21.42 5.80
C LEU A 47 4.60 21.80 7.27
N GLN A 48 4.13 23.01 7.54
CA GLN A 48 3.77 23.42 8.90
C GLN A 48 2.47 22.73 9.33
N PRO A 49 2.26 22.41 10.63
CA PRO A 49 1.00 21.86 11.10
C PRO A 49 -0.20 22.72 10.69
N GLY A 50 -1.25 22.09 10.16
CA GLY A 50 -2.44 22.75 9.62
C GLY A 50 -2.33 23.25 8.18
N HIS A 51 -1.15 23.13 7.55
CA HIS A 51 -0.98 23.53 6.15
C HIS A 51 -1.16 22.33 5.20
N SER A 52 -1.47 22.66 3.95
CA SER A 52 -1.54 21.70 2.83
C SER A 52 -0.70 22.18 1.65
N ARG A 53 -0.21 21.24 0.84
CA ARG A 53 0.45 21.50 -0.44
C ARG A 53 -0.06 20.52 -1.50
N VAL A 54 -0.37 21.04 -2.68
CA VAL A 54 -0.71 20.22 -3.84
C VAL A 54 0.56 19.96 -4.65
N PHE A 55 0.82 18.69 -4.91
CA PHE A 55 1.82 18.22 -5.86
C PHE A 55 1.07 17.82 -7.12
N ASN A 56 1.23 18.62 -8.18
CA ASN A 56 0.59 18.43 -9.48
C ASN A 56 1.64 18.49 -10.55
N ASN A 57 2.60 17.59 -10.44
CA ASN A 57 3.85 17.74 -11.13
C ASN A 57 4.04 16.57 -12.10
N VAL A 58 3.90 16.89 -13.38
CA VAL A 58 4.78 16.34 -14.42
C VAL A 58 6.25 16.78 -14.18
N GLU A 59 6.47 17.85 -13.40
CA GLU A 59 7.79 18.48 -13.18
C GLU A 59 8.15 18.62 -11.68
N LYS A 60 8.18 17.53 -10.90
CA LYS A 60 8.75 17.58 -9.53
C LYS A 60 10.24 17.71 -9.75
N THR A 61 10.70 18.96 -9.80
CA THR A 61 12.10 19.40 -9.71
C THR A 61 12.64 19.23 -8.28
N ILE A 62 12.18 18.21 -7.55
CA ILE A 62 13.07 17.52 -6.61
C ILE A 62 13.81 16.52 -7.50
N ALA A 63 14.74 17.09 -8.26
CA ALA A 63 15.79 16.36 -8.92
C ALA A 63 15.29 15.38 -10.02
N ASN A 64 14.81 15.89 -11.17
CA ASN A 64 14.77 15.20 -12.50
C ASN A 64 14.50 13.68 -12.56
N ASN A 65 13.71 13.12 -11.64
CA ASN A 65 13.55 11.67 -11.54
C ASN A 65 12.43 11.10 -12.42
N GLY A 66 11.74 11.95 -13.18
CA GLY A 66 10.72 11.50 -14.14
C GLY A 66 9.41 11.01 -13.52
N HIS A 67 9.20 11.16 -12.21
CA HIS A 67 7.99 10.66 -11.54
C HIS A 67 6.83 11.68 -11.56
N HIS A 68 5.64 11.16 -11.85
CA HIS A 68 4.37 11.87 -11.76
C HIS A 68 3.88 11.90 -10.31
N ALA A 69 4.19 12.97 -9.57
CA ALA A 69 3.60 13.20 -8.25
C ALA A 69 2.27 13.96 -8.40
N SER A 70 1.16 13.29 -8.07
CA SER A 70 -0.21 13.76 -8.27
C SER A 70 -1.06 13.54 -7.01
N TYR A 71 -0.76 14.31 -5.97
CA TYR A 71 -1.44 14.20 -4.66
C TYR A 71 -1.46 15.54 -3.93
N LYS A 72 -2.20 15.59 -2.83
CA LYS A 72 -2.19 16.71 -1.89
C LYS A 72 -1.70 16.22 -0.55
N LEU A 73 -0.63 16.82 -0.03
CA LEU A 73 -0.14 16.55 1.32
C LEU A 73 -0.73 17.55 2.29
N THR A 74 -1.21 17.08 3.44
CA THR A 74 -1.66 17.91 4.56
C THR A 74 -0.96 17.44 5.82
N ARG A 75 -0.49 18.39 6.65
CA ARG A 75 0.01 18.07 7.99
C ARG A 75 -1.06 18.43 8.99
N SER A 76 -1.46 17.47 9.84
CA SER A 76 -2.54 17.69 10.79
C SER A 76 -2.19 18.82 11.78
N SER A 77 -3.18 19.66 12.08
CA SER A 77 -3.05 20.73 13.08
C SER A 77 -3.20 20.20 14.51
N SER A 78 -3.96 19.11 14.70
CA SER A 78 -4.18 18.48 16.00
C SER A 78 -3.08 17.50 16.38
N ASN A 79 -2.46 16.85 15.39
CA ASN A 79 -1.31 15.96 15.58
C ASN A 79 -0.18 16.32 14.59
N PRO A 80 0.84 17.10 15.00
CA PRO A 80 1.95 17.48 14.14
C PRO A 80 2.78 16.32 13.58
N ASN A 81 2.63 15.10 14.10
CA ASN A 81 3.31 13.91 13.58
C ASN A 81 2.49 13.18 12.49
N GLN A 82 1.25 13.59 12.27
CA GLN A 82 0.37 12.98 11.28
C GLN A 82 0.37 13.77 9.96
N PHE A 83 0.62 13.05 8.88
CA PHE A 83 0.52 13.51 7.50
C PHE A 83 -0.62 12.79 6.78
N ILE A 84 -1.28 13.51 5.88
CA ILE A 84 -2.39 12.99 5.09
C ILE A 84 -2.06 13.24 3.62
N ALA A 85 -1.86 12.19 2.84
CA ALA A 85 -1.71 12.24 1.39
C ALA A 85 -3.05 11.91 0.73
N SER A 86 -3.71 12.93 0.19
CA SER A 86 -4.99 12.79 -0.49
C SER A 86 -4.78 12.61 -2.00
N ILE A 87 -5.40 11.59 -2.59
CA ILE A 87 -5.42 11.34 -4.06
C ILE A 87 -6.83 11.50 -4.63
N ASN A 88 -6.95 11.71 -5.94
CA ASN A 88 -8.24 11.91 -6.63
C ASN A 88 -8.35 11.02 -7.88
N PRO A 89 -8.51 9.70 -7.71
CA PRO A 89 -8.65 8.77 -8.82
C PRO A 89 -9.96 8.99 -9.59
N VAL A 90 -9.85 8.87 -10.91
CA VAL A 90 -10.94 8.94 -11.87
C VAL A 90 -10.85 7.69 -12.75
N PHE A 91 -11.87 6.84 -12.65
CA PHE A 91 -11.89 5.58 -13.38
C PHE A 91 -12.57 5.72 -14.75
N TYR A 92 -12.02 5.02 -15.74
CA TYR A 92 -12.57 4.90 -17.09
C TYR A 92 -12.69 3.42 -17.45
N PHE A 93 -13.92 2.94 -17.50
CA PHE A 93 -14.18 1.50 -17.61
C PHE A 93 -14.23 1.01 -19.05
N HIS A 94 -13.69 -0.17 -19.28
CA HIS A 94 -13.76 -0.93 -20.52
C HIS A 94 -14.33 -2.32 -20.23
N GLU A 95 -15.34 -2.71 -21.02
CA GLU A 95 -16.04 -3.99 -20.87
C GLU A 95 -15.93 -4.83 -22.13
N THR A 96 -15.87 -6.14 -21.95
CA THR A 96 -15.83 -7.12 -23.04
C THR A 96 -17.26 -7.52 -23.43
N LEU A 97 -17.64 -7.22 -24.66
CA LEU A 97 -18.92 -7.61 -25.24
C LEU A 97 -18.98 -9.13 -25.48
N SER A 98 -20.20 -9.66 -25.66
CA SER A 98 -20.42 -11.08 -25.97
C SER A 98 -19.78 -11.55 -27.28
N ASN A 99 -19.43 -10.62 -28.18
CA ASN A 99 -18.69 -10.90 -29.41
C ASN A 99 -17.16 -10.79 -29.25
N GLY A 100 -16.66 -10.62 -28.02
CA GLY A 100 -15.25 -10.47 -27.70
C GLY A 100 -14.68 -9.06 -27.94
N GLN A 101 -15.49 -8.09 -28.40
CA GLN A 101 -15.00 -6.72 -28.59
C GLN A 101 -14.95 -5.97 -27.26
N VAL A 102 -13.87 -5.23 -27.04
CA VAL A 102 -13.74 -4.33 -25.90
C VAL A 102 -14.38 -2.99 -26.25
N GLN A 103 -15.29 -2.51 -25.40
CA GLN A 103 -15.91 -1.19 -25.54
C GLN A 103 -15.71 -0.37 -24.26
N ARG A 104 -15.57 0.95 -24.42
CA ARG A 104 -15.60 1.86 -23.29
C ARG A 104 -17.02 2.01 -22.77
N VAL A 105 -17.21 1.91 -21.46
CA VAL A 105 -18.48 2.19 -20.80
C VAL A 105 -18.82 3.68 -20.98
N PRO A 106 -20.03 4.05 -21.46
CA PRO A 106 -20.40 5.45 -21.65
C PRO A 106 -20.35 6.25 -20.35
N VAL A 107 -19.77 7.45 -20.39
CA VAL A 107 -19.65 8.38 -19.26
C VAL A 107 -20.50 9.63 -19.52
N PRO A 108 -21.38 10.07 -18.59
CA PRO A 108 -21.85 9.34 -17.41
C PRO A 108 -22.97 8.34 -17.77
N SER A 109 -22.96 7.16 -17.16
CA SER A 109 -24.06 6.19 -17.24
C SER A 109 -24.36 5.56 -15.87
N ALA A 110 -25.51 4.90 -15.72
CA ALA A 110 -25.83 4.18 -14.48
C ALA A 110 -24.78 3.09 -14.17
N ARG A 111 -24.28 2.41 -15.22
CA ARG A 111 -23.23 1.40 -15.14
C ARG A 111 -21.89 2.00 -14.71
N ASP A 112 -21.47 3.09 -15.35
CA ASP A 112 -20.26 3.85 -14.98
C ASP A 112 -20.29 4.32 -13.51
N ASN A 113 -21.43 4.85 -13.04
CA ASN A 113 -21.61 5.26 -11.65
C ASN A 113 -21.55 4.09 -10.65
N GLN A 114 -22.03 2.90 -11.04
CA GLN A 114 -21.92 1.70 -10.22
C GLN A 114 -20.46 1.25 -10.12
N LEU A 115 -19.79 1.05 -11.26
CA LEU A 115 -18.39 0.60 -11.32
C LEU A 115 -17.45 1.58 -10.62
N THR A 116 -17.69 2.88 -10.76
CA THR A 116 -16.95 3.93 -10.04
C THR A 116 -17.05 3.75 -8.52
N ARG A 117 -18.25 3.47 -7.99
CA ARG A 117 -18.42 3.23 -6.54
C ARG A 117 -17.71 1.95 -6.11
N GLU A 118 -17.84 0.88 -6.87
CA GLU A 118 -17.17 -0.39 -6.58
C GLU A 118 -15.65 -0.24 -6.55
N MET A 119 -15.05 0.49 -7.50
CA MET A 119 -13.61 0.76 -7.50
C MET A 119 -13.17 1.72 -6.40
N LEU A 120 -13.95 2.76 -6.08
CA LEU A 120 -13.66 3.63 -4.95
C LEU A 120 -13.68 2.85 -3.63
N ASP A 121 -14.68 1.99 -3.43
CA ASP A 121 -14.81 1.15 -2.25
C ASP A 121 -13.64 0.15 -2.16
N LYS A 122 -13.21 -0.41 -3.30
CA LYS A 122 -12.05 -1.30 -3.38
C LYS A 122 -10.76 -0.58 -2.98
N VAL A 123 -10.46 0.55 -3.62
CA VAL A 123 -9.25 1.34 -3.30
C VAL A 123 -9.27 1.77 -1.84
N GLN A 124 -10.41 2.24 -1.33
CA GLN A 124 -10.52 2.59 0.09
C GLN A 124 -10.24 1.40 0.99
N GLY A 125 -10.75 0.21 0.66
CA GLY A 125 -10.43 -1.03 1.37
C GLY A 125 -8.93 -1.32 1.44
N CYS A 126 -8.24 -1.22 0.29
CA CYS A 126 -6.79 -1.42 0.23
C CYS A 126 -6.02 -0.37 1.06
N LEU A 127 -6.46 0.90 1.04
CA LEU A 127 -5.84 1.95 1.86
C LEU A 127 -6.08 1.72 3.36
N ASP A 128 -7.26 1.24 3.76
CA ASP A 128 -7.56 0.91 5.16
C ASP A 128 -6.65 -0.21 5.70
N GLU A 129 -6.21 -1.12 4.83
CA GLU A 129 -5.25 -2.19 5.16
C GLU A 129 -3.87 -1.65 5.50
N VAL A 130 -3.38 -0.66 4.74
CA VAL A 130 -1.98 -0.20 4.86
C VAL A 130 -1.79 1.05 5.71
N ASN A 131 -2.80 1.90 5.88
CA ASN A 131 -2.70 3.18 6.60
C ASN A 131 -2.24 3.04 8.06
N GLY A 132 -2.36 1.85 8.66
CA GLY A 132 -1.82 1.58 9.99
C GLY A 132 -0.32 1.31 10.05
N SER A 133 0.31 1.12 8.90
CA SER A 133 1.69 0.66 8.77
C SER A 133 2.56 1.63 7.96
N LEU A 134 2.08 2.85 7.68
CA LEU A 134 2.85 3.88 6.98
C LEU A 134 3.50 4.81 8.01
N LEU A 135 4.62 4.37 8.56
CA LEU A 135 5.31 5.01 9.67
C LEU A 135 6.61 5.66 9.20
N GLY A 136 6.88 6.84 9.71
CA GLY A 136 8.14 7.54 9.49
C GLY A 136 9.21 7.12 10.51
N PRO A 137 10.49 7.37 10.21
CA PRO A 137 11.61 6.96 11.05
C PRO A 137 11.63 7.61 12.45
N PHE A 138 10.85 8.67 12.66
CA PHE A 138 10.78 9.36 13.96
C PHE A 138 9.37 9.33 14.57
N GLY A 139 8.61 8.25 14.31
CA GLY A 139 7.26 8.06 14.84
C GLY A 139 6.22 8.97 14.19
N GLN A 140 6.49 9.44 12.97
CA GLN A 140 5.45 10.09 12.16
C GLN A 140 4.53 9.04 11.56
N GLU A 141 3.34 9.47 11.19
CA GLU A 141 2.35 8.63 10.53
C GLU A 141 1.94 9.29 9.22
N LEU A 142 1.75 8.47 8.19
CA LEU A 142 1.15 8.86 6.93
C LEU A 142 -0.19 8.14 6.79
N THR A 143 -1.23 8.89 6.43
CA THR A 143 -2.51 8.33 6.01
C THR A 143 -2.73 8.71 4.56
N ILE A 144 -3.07 7.73 3.72
CA ILE A 144 -3.48 7.94 2.34
C ILE A 144 -5.01 7.92 2.30
N GLU A 145 -5.62 8.92 1.66
CA GLU A 145 -7.07 9.02 1.54
C GLU A 145 -7.51 9.39 0.12
N ILE A 146 -8.76 9.08 -0.20
CA ILE A 146 -9.41 9.52 -1.43
C ILE A 146 -10.13 10.85 -1.17
N GLN A 147 -9.74 11.92 -1.88
CA GLN A 147 -10.42 13.21 -1.85
C GLN A 147 -10.85 13.64 -3.26
N ARG A 148 -12.16 13.65 -3.50
CA ARG A 148 -12.76 14.04 -4.78
C ARG A 148 -12.80 15.57 -4.94
N SER A 149 -12.77 16.04 -6.19
CA SER A 149 -12.73 17.48 -6.50
C SER A 149 -13.84 18.33 -5.89
N ASN A 150 -15.01 17.76 -5.61
CA ASN A 150 -16.16 18.47 -5.03
C ASN A 150 -16.12 18.55 -3.50
N GLN A 151 -15.11 17.96 -2.84
CA GLN A 151 -15.01 17.90 -1.38
C GLN A 151 -14.08 18.98 -0.79
N SER A 152 -13.35 19.73 -1.61
CA SER A 152 -12.39 20.75 -1.14
C SER A 152 -12.27 21.90 -2.13
N SER A 153 -12.03 23.11 -1.63
CA SER A 153 -11.68 24.27 -2.46
C SER A 153 -10.29 24.16 -3.10
N ASN A 154 -9.43 23.29 -2.57
CA ASN A 154 -8.11 22.97 -3.11
C ASN A 154 -7.93 21.44 -3.15
N PRO A 155 -8.55 20.76 -4.12
CA PRO A 155 -8.53 19.30 -4.20
C PRO A 155 -7.19 18.78 -4.77
N PRO A 156 -6.87 17.50 -4.54
CA PRO A 156 -5.75 16.87 -5.22
C PRO A 156 -5.98 16.77 -6.74
N PRO A 157 -4.91 16.68 -7.55
CA PRO A 157 -5.00 16.55 -8.99
C PRO A 157 -5.72 15.25 -9.36
N ARG A 158 -6.52 15.31 -10.42
CA ARG A 158 -7.23 14.14 -10.94
C ARG A 158 -6.22 13.19 -11.59
N VAL A 159 -6.27 11.92 -11.21
CA VAL A 159 -5.46 10.86 -11.84
C VAL A 159 -6.38 9.89 -12.58
N GLY A 160 -6.17 9.75 -13.89
CA GLY A 160 -7.04 8.96 -14.76
C GLY A 160 -6.57 7.52 -14.85
N ILE A 161 -7.46 6.57 -14.58
CA ILE A 161 -7.14 5.14 -14.55
C ILE A 161 -8.11 4.39 -15.45
N GLN A 162 -7.59 3.69 -16.47
CA GLN A 162 -8.34 2.76 -17.29
C GLN A 162 -8.58 1.48 -16.49
N VAL A 163 -9.83 1.01 -16.42
CA VAL A 163 -10.17 -0.22 -15.69
C VAL A 163 -10.85 -1.21 -16.64
N TYR A 164 -10.24 -2.37 -16.81
CA TYR A 164 -10.73 -3.44 -17.67
C TYR A 164 -11.50 -4.50 -16.88
N ASP A 165 -12.56 -5.05 -17.46
CA ASP A 165 -13.36 -6.11 -16.85
C ASP A 165 -12.77 -7.52 -16.97
N TYR A 166 -11.62 -7.64 -17.62
CA TYR A 166 -10.82 -8.86 -17.76
C TYR A 166 -9.45 -8.72 -17.09
N GLU A 167 -8.77 -9.85 -16.88
CA GLU A 167 -7.38 -9.87 -16.41
C GLU A 167 -6.45 -9.31 -17.47
N ILE A 168 -5.63 -8.34 -17.10
CA ILE A 168 -4.63 -7.73 -17.98
C ILE A 168 -3.26 -8.35 -17.67
N GLU A 169 -2.37 -8.35 -18.65
CA GLU A 169 -1.02 -8.93 -18.53
C GLU A 169 -0.21 -8.28 -17.39
N ARG A 170 -0.31 -6.95 -17.26
CA ARG A 170 0.38 -6.16 -16.24
C ARG A 170 -0.45 -4.92 -15.93
N ALA A 171 -0.71 -4.68 -14.65
CA ALA A 171 -1.24 -3.40 -14.19
C ALA A 171 -0.11 -2.38 -14.12
N ASP A 172 -0.47 -1.12 -14.35
CA ASP A 172 0.42 0.03 -14.19
C ASP A 172 -0.36 1.20 -13.58
N THR A 173 0.31 2.34 -13.43
CA THR A 173 -0.24 3.49 -12.72
C THR A 173 -1.53 4.03 -13.37
N GLU A 174 -1.71 3.83 -14.68
CA GLU A 174 -2.84 4.32 -15.46
C GLU A 174 -3.79 3.20 -15.93
N THR A 175 -3.45 1.93 -15.76
CA THR A 175 -4.18 0.80 -16.33
C THR A 175 -4.31 -0.34 -15.34
N TRP A 176 -5.53 -0.61 -14.89
CA TRP A 176 -5.86 -1.68 -13.96
C TRP A 176 -6.87 -2.66 -14.56
N SER A 177 -6.85 -3.88 -14.05
CA SER A 177 -8.03 -4.75 -14.11
C SER A 177 -8.96 -4.49 -12.93
N GLN A 178 -10.26 -4.74 -13.08
CA GLN A 178 -11.18 -4.84 -11.93
C GLN A 178 -10.75 -5.92 -10.93
N TYR A 179 -9.88 -6.85 -11.33
CA TYR A 179 -9.33 -7.91 -10.50
C TYR A 179 -7.99 -7.57 -9.84
N THR A 180 -7.31 -6.48 -10.23
CA THR A 180 -6.02 -6.04 -9.65
C THR A 180 -6.06 -6.09 -8.14
N ASP A 181 -5.13 -6.77 -7.50
CA ASP A 181 -5.15 -6.95 -6.05
C ASP A 181 -4.82 -5.65 -5.28
N CYS A 182 -4.89 -5.71 -3.96
CA CYS A 182 -4.64 -4.53 -3.13
C CYS A 182 -3.17 -4.14 -3.11
N GLN A 183 -2.24 -5.10 -3.19
CA GLN A 183 -0.82 -4.84 -3.14
C GLN A 183 -0.38 -4.04 -4.36
N THR A 184 -0.84 -4.47 -5.54
CA THR A 184 -0.59 -3.80 -6.80
C THR A 184 -1.28 -2.44 -6.83
N ILE A 185 -2.55 -2.33 -6.41
CA ILE A 185 -3.22 -1.02 -6.29
C ILE A 185 -2.42 -0.06 -5.39
N VAL A 186 -1.91 -0.53 -4.25
CA VAL A 186 -1.14 0.31 -3.32
C VAL A 186 0.23 0.67 -3.89
N HIS A 187 0.91 -0.26 -4.55
CA HIS A 187 2.14 0.00 -5.31
C HIS A 187 1.94 1.12 -6.34
N GLU A 188 0.89 1.00 -7.17
CA GLU A 188 0.56 2.03 -8.16
C GLU A 188 0.18 3.37 -7.52
N ILE A 189 -0.46 3.36 -6.35
CA ILE A 189 -0.74 4.58 -5.60
C ILE A 189 0.55 5.24 -5.10
N PHE A 190 1.56 4.48 -4.71
CA PHE A 190 2.84 5.04 -4.28
C PHE A 190 3.60 5.74 -5.42
N HIS A 191 3.40 5.34 -6.68
CA HIS A 191 3.88 6.13 -7.82
C HIS A 191 3.24 7.52 -7.86
N TYR A 192 1.94 7.65 -7.59
CA TYR A 192 1.29 8.97 -7.49
C TYR A 192 1.81 9.81 -6.32
N LEU A 193 2.41 9.19 -5.29
CA LEU A 193 3.09 9.87 -4.19
C LEU A 193 4.56 10.21 -4.52
N GLY A 194 5.02 9.84 -5.71
CA GLY A 194 6.35 10.16 -6.23
C GLY A 194 7.43 9.15 -5.85
N LEU A 195 7.07 7.90 -5.59
CA LEU A 195 8.04 6.82 -5.39
C LEU A 195 8.37 6.11 -6.73
N PRO A 196 9.65 5.79 -7.00
CA PRO A 196 10.07 4.97 -8.14
C PRO A 196 9.87 3.49 -7.91
N ASP A 197 9.73 2.74 -9.01
CA ASP A 197 10.03 1.30 -9.01
C ASP A 197 11.47 1.05 -8.56
N SER A 198 11.69 -0.03 -7.82
CA SER A 198 13.01 -0.44 -7.32
C SER A 198 13.35 -1.91 -7.57
N TYR A 199 12.68 -2.55 -8.55
CA TYR A 199 12.97 -3.91 -9.05
C TYR A 199 13.61 -3.91 -10.44
N HIS A 200 14.32 -4.98 -10.81
CA HIS A 200 14.82 -5.17 -12.18
C HIS A 200 13.68 -5.31 -13.19
N GLU A 201 13.65 -4.46 -14.23
CA GLU A 201 12.63 -4.57 -15.27
C GLU A 201 12.84 -5.84 -16.13
N GLU A 202 11.87 -6.75 -16.11
CA GLU A 202 11.93 -8.02 -16.87
C GLU A 202 10.80 -8.16 -17.90
N GLY A 203 9.74 -7.35 -17.78
CA GLY A 203 8.53 -7.46 -18.58
C GLY A 203 8.62 -6.70 -19.90
N ILE A 204 9.32 -5.57 -19.93
CA ILE A 204 9.49 -4.75 -21.13
C ILE A 204 10.96 -4.44 -21.43
N GLY A 205 11.29 -4.44 -22.71
CA GLY A 205 12.63 -4.15 -23.16
C GLY A 205 12.70 -4.05 -24.66
N TYR A 206 13.90 -4.26 -25.19
CA TYR A 206 14.17 -4.15 -26.60
C TYR A 206 15.26 -5.14 -27.05
N TYR A 207 15.34 -5.36 -28.34
CA TYR A 207 16.48 -6.04 -28.96
C TYR A 207 16.84 -5.40 -30.29
N PHE A 208 18.03 -5.72 -30.81
CA PHE A 208 18.46 -5.30 -32.14
C PHE A 208 18.18 -6.40 -33.16
N ASN A 209 17.43 -6.08 -34.21
CA ASN A 209 17.22 -7.02 -35.31
C ASN A 209 18.50 -7.14 -36.17
N SER A 210 18.49 -8.03 -37.18
CA SER A 210 19.64 -8.25 -38.07
C SER A 210 20.07 -7.02 -38.89
N ALA A 211 19.22 -6.00 -38.99
CA ALA A 211 19.54 -4.72 -39.61
C ALA A 211 20.07 -3.68 -38.61
N GLY A 212 20.28 -4.05 -37.35
CA GLY A 212 20.70 -3.16 -36.27
C GLY A 212 19.59 -2.20 -35.79
N GLN A 213 18.33 -2.45 -36.16
CA GLN A 213 17.21 -1.62 -35.73
C GLN A 213 16.64 -2.13 -34.41
N VAL A 214 16.16 -1.20 -33.60
CA VAL A 214 15.60 -1.48 -32.28
C VAL A 214 14.17 -1.96 -32.45
N VAL A 215 13.85 -3.07 -31.80
CA VAL A 215 12.51 -3.63 -31.76
C VAL A 215 12.10 -3.79 -30.30
N ASN A 216 11.00 -3.15 -29.91
CA ASN A 216 10.41 -3.32 -28.58
C ASN A 216 9.98 -4.77 -28.41
N ALA A 217 10.28 -5.34 -27.25
CA ALA A 217 9.91 -6.68 -26.89
C ALA A 217 9.20 -6.70 -25.54
N LYS A 218 8.22 -7.59 -25.45
CA LYS A 218 7.67 -8.06 -24.18
C LYS A 218 8.35 -9.40 -23.89
N SER A 219 8.96 -9.53 -22.71
CA SER A 219 9.68 -10.72 -22.24
C SER A 219 11.07 -11.01 -22.86
N SER A 220 11.94 -11.57 -22.02
CA SER A 220 13.35 -11.95 -22.20
C SER A 220 13.62 -13.12 -23.16
N SER A 221 12.61 -13.62 -23.88
CA SER A 221 12.77 -14.81 -24.76
C SER A 221 13.68 -14.60 -25.99
N ALA A 222 14.04 -13.35 -26.32
CA ALA A 222 15.03 -13.06 -27.34
C ALA A 222 16.44 -13.07 -26.72
N GLU A 223 17.40 -13.81 -27.30
CA GLU A 223 18.80 -13.89 -26.83
C GLU A 223 19.49 -12.53 -26.66
N THR A 224 18.99 -11.49 -27.33
CA THR A 224 19.51 -10.12 -27.31
C THR A 224 18.58 -9.13 -26.59
N PHE A 225 17.66 -9.61 -25.77
CA PHE A 225 16.77 -8.76 -24.97
C PHE A 225 17.58 -7.92 -23.98
N LYS A 226 17.29 -6.61 -23.95
CA LYS A 226 17.77 -5.67 -22.95
C LYS A 226 16.57 -5.01 -22.26
N PRO A 227 16.51 -5.01 -20.92
CA PRO A 227 15.49 -4.30 -20.17
C PRO A 227 15.38 -2.82 -20.55
N LEU A 228 14.17 -2.27 -20.51
CA LEU A 228 13.99 -0.85 -20.76
C LEU A 228 14.55 0.01 -19.63
N TYR A 229 14.64 -0.43 -18.37
CA TYR A 229 15.07 0.40 -17.23
C TYR A 229 16.27 -0.20 -16.49
N ASP A 230 17.35 -0.45 -17.23
CA ASP A 230 18.54 -1.16 -16.73
C ASP A 230 19.47 -0.32 -15.83
N CYS A 231 19.28 1.00 -15.75
CA CYS A 231 19.99 1.85 -14.77
C CYS A 231 19.25 1.99 -13.43
N ARG A 232 18.09 1.34 -13.27
CA ARG A 232 17.22 1.50 -12.10
C ARG A 232 17.92 1.08 -10.82
N ALA A 233 17.72 1.88 -9.78
CA ALA A 233 18.21 1.56 -8.44
C ALA A 233 17.42 0.40 -7.85
N ILE A 234 18.12 -0.59 -7.30
CA ILE A 234 17.49 -1.80 -6.77
C ILE A 234 17.33 -1.68 -5.26
N GLY A 235 16.08 -1.74 -4.81
CA GLY A 235 15.72 -1.75 -3.39
C GLY A 235 15.80 -3.17 -2.80
N PRO A 236 15.65 -3.33 -1.48
CA PRO A 236 15.36 -4.62 -0.86
C PRO A 236 14.11 -5.24 -1.47
N GLU A 237 14.06 -6.58 -1.54
CA GLU A 237 12.90 -7.29 -2.07
C GLU A 237 11.61 -6.95 -1.29
N ASP A 238 11.70 -6.70 0.00
CA ASP A 238 10.57 -6.33 0.86
C ASP A 238 10.19 -4.82 0.79
N SER A 239 10.72 -4.04 -0.15
CA SER A 239 10.17 -2.70 -0.47
C SER A 239 8.88 -2.82 -1.26
N ILE A 240 7.88 -2.02 -0.90
CA ILE A 240 6.62 -1.91 -1.67
C ILE A 240 6.86 -1.55 -3.12
N MET A 241 7.97 -0.88 -3.43
CA MET A 241 8.34 -0.49 -4.78
C MET A 241 9.22 -1.53 -5.51
N ASN A 242 9.71 -2.57 -4.82
CA ASN A 242 10.44 -3.68 -5.43
C ASN A 242 9.49 -4.87 -5.63
N ASN A 243 8.95 -5.40 -4.53
CA ASN A 243 8.01 -6.50 -4.56
C ASN A 243 6.89 -6.21 -3.54
N GLN A 244 5.76 -5.77 -4.06
CA GLN A 244 4.59 -5.43 -3.26
C GLN A 244 4.07 -6.60 -2.44
N TYR A 245 4.26 -7.84 -2.88
CA TYR A 245 3.82 -9.01 -2.15
C TYR A 245 4.67 -9.21 -0.89
N GLN A 246 5.99 -9.27 -1.04
CA GLN A 246 6.90 -9.40 0.10
C GLN A 246 6.80 -8.22 1.08
N ALA A 247 6.60 -7.00 0.57
CA ALA A 247 6.42 -5.82 1.42
C ALA A 247 5.19 -5.95 2.34
N TYR A 248 4.12 -6.57 1.85
CA TYR A 248 2.92 -6.85 2.61
C TYR A 248 3.09 -8.06 3.56
N GLU A 249 3.88 -9.07 3.20
CA GLU A 249 4.26 -10.16 4.11
C GLU A 249 5.01 -9.63 5.33
N ARG A 250 5.92 -8.67 5.12
CA ARG A 250 6.67 -8.00 6.19
C ARG A 250 5.78 -7.32 7.24
N LEU A 251 4.57 -6.92 6.87
CA LEU A 251 3.60 -6.35 7.82
C LEU A 251 3.09 -7.38 8.85
N GLY A 252 3.50 -8.64 8.76
CA GLY A 252 3.02 -9.73 9.61
C GLY A 252 1.82 -10.43 8.97
N GLU A 253 2.00 -10.82 7.70
CA GLU A 253 0.97 -11.32 6.79
C GLU A 253 -0.16 -10.32 6.56
N SER A 254 0.00 -9.49 5.54
CA SER A 254 -1.20 -8.97 4.91
C SER A 254 -2.00 -10.12 4.33
N LEU A 255 -3.32 -10.02 4.51
CA LEU A 255 -4.29 -10.85 3.82
C LEU A 255 -3.92 -11.04 2.34
N ALA A 256 -3.34 -10.03 1.72
CA ALA A 256 -3.32 -9.93 0.29
C ALA A 256 -2.35 -10.92 -0.42
N THR A 257 -1.20 -11.29 0.16
CA THR A 257 -0.26 -12.25 -0.48
C THR A 257 -0.81 -13.67 -0.61
N LEU A 258 -1.77 -14.04 0.24
CA LEU A 258 -2.47 -15.32 0.14
C LEU A 258 -3.55 -15.33 -0.95
N TYR A 259 -3.73 -14.25 -1.73
CA TYR A 259 -4.71 -14.24 -2.83
C TYR A 259 -4.18 -14.90 -4.11
N GLU A 260 -2.86 -15.00 -4.32
CA GLU A 260 -2.31 -15.37 -5.64
C GLU A 260 -1.76 -16.80 -5.73
N ASP A 261 -1.15 -17.36 -4.68
CA ASP A 261 -0.39 -18.62 -4.83
C ASP A 261 -1.20 -19.92 -4.79
N GLU A 262 -2.47 -19.92 -4.34
CA GLU A 262 -3.25 -21.17 -4.22
C GLU A 262 -4.58 -21.23 -4.99
N TYR A 263 -5.01 -20.16 -5.68
CA TYR A 263 -6.31 -20.15 -6.38
C TYR A 263 -6.25 -19.90 -7.89
N ALA A 264 -5.11 -20.25 -8.52
CA ALA A 264 -5.09 -20.63 -9.92
C ALA A 264 -5.82 -21.99 -10.12
N PHE A 265 -7.12 -22.04 -9.85
CA PHE A 265 -7.94 -23.16 -10.32
C PHE A 265 -8.05 -23.05 -11.83
N ALA A 266 -7.34 -23.94 -12.50
CA ALA A 266 -7.55 -24.29 -13.88
C ALA A 266 -9.05 -24.54 -14.13
N ASP A 267 -9.58 -23.83 -15.14
CA ASP A 267 -10.73 -24.25 -15.94
C ASP A 267 -12.13 -24.29 -15.28
N GLU A 268 -12.46 -23.36 -14.37
CA GLU A 268 -13.88 -23.06 -14.12
C GLU A 268 -14.42 -22.10 -15.19
N GLN A 269 -14.91 -22.65 -16.30
CA GLN A 269 -15.65 -21.89 -17.33
C GLN A 269 -16.99 -21.29 -16.83
N ASN A 270 -17.34 -21.44 -15.54
CA ASN A 270 -18.62 -21.01 -15.02
C ASN A 270 -18.45 -19.77 -14.11
N TYR A 271 -18.70 -18.60 -14.69
CA TYR A 271 -18.56 -17.29 -14.03
C TYR A 271 -19.32 -17.19 -12.69
N GLU A 272 -20.40 -17.96 -12.52
CA GLU A 272 -21.18 -17.97 -11.29
C GLU A 272 -20.40 -18.53 -10.08
N SER A 273 -19.60 -19.60 -10.20
CA SER A 273 -18.87 -20.14 -9.04
C SER A 273 -17.76 -19.20 -8.55
N LYS A 274 -17.14 -18.41 -9.45
CA LYS A 274 -16.03 -17.49 -9.14
C LYS A 274 -16.43 -16.45 -8.08
N ASP A 275 -17.62 -15.85 -8.18
CA ASP A 275 -18.08 -14.83 -7.24
C ASP A 275 -18.31 -15.39 -5.82
N VAL A 276 -18.96 -16.55 -5.71
CA VAL A 276 -19.24 -17.17 -4.41
C VAL A 276 -17.95 -17.57 -3.73
N SER A 277 -17.05 -18.25 -4.44
CA SER A 277 -15.73 -18.62 -3.94
C SER A 277 -14.94 -17.40 -3.48
N LYS A 278 -14.88 -16.36 -4.31
CA LYS A 278 -14.18 -15.10 -4.00
C LYS A 278 -14.65 -14.49 -2.68
N TYR A 279 -15.94 -14.23 -2.51
CA TYR A 279 -16.42 -13.59 -1.28
C TYR A 279 -16.34 -14.53 -0.07
N PHE A 280 -16.56 -15.83 -0.25
CA PHE A 280 -16.44 -16.79 0.83
C PHE A 280 -15.02 -16.83 1.41
N PHE A 281 -14.02 -16.98 0.55
CA PHE A 281 -12.62 -17.02 0.99
C PHE A 281 -12.14 -15.68 1.56
N GLN A 282 -12.61 -14.55 1.02
CA GLN A 282 -12.36 -13.23 1.61
C GLN A 282 -12.84 -13.14 3.06
N VAL A 283 -14.07 -13.58 3.32
CA VAL A 283 -14.65 -13.57 4.68
C VAL A 283 -13.92 -14.57 5.59
N GLU A 284 -13.73 -15.81 5.15
CA GLU A 284 -13.07 -16.84 5.96
C GLU A 284 -11.64 -16.45 6.30
N ARG A 285 -10.90 -15.80 5.41
CA ARG A 285 -9.52 -15.43 5.67
C ARG A 285 -9.38 -14.24 6.62
N MET A 286 -10.28 -13.25 6.56
CA MET A 286 -10.33 -12.14 7.54
C MET A 286 -10.69 -12.63 8.95
N LEU A 287 -11.58 -13.62 9.05
CA LEU A 287 -12.21 -14.03 10.31
C LEU A 287 -11.70 -15.36 10.89
N GLY A 288 -11.11 -16.22 10.07
CA GLY A 288 -10.83 -17.62 10.37
C GLY A 288 -9.75 -17.81 11.42
N SER A 289 -9.59 -19.01 11.97
CA SER A 289 -8.58 -19.29 13.02
C SER A 289 -7.28 -19.91 12.48
N TYR A 290 -7.22 -20.24 11.19
CA TYR A 290 -6.17 -21.08 10.59
C TYR A 290 -5.17 -20.32 9.73
N ASN A 291 -5.31 -19.00 9.63
CA ASN A 291 -4.42 -18.14 8.87
C ASN A 291 -3.78 -17.13 9.82
N GLU A 292 -2.47 -16.92 9.73
CA GLU A 292 -1.78 -16.00 10.64
C GLU A 292 -2.24 -14.55 10.40
N ALA A 293 -2.58 -14.21 9.16
CA ALA A 293 -3.15 -12.91 8.77
C ALA A 293 -4.54 -12.58 9.35
N SER A 294 -5.22 -13.52 10.04
CA SER A 294 -6.60 -13.29 10.48
C SER A 294 -6.65 -12.47 11.78
N ILE A 295 -7.74 -11.70 11.94
CA ILE A 295 -7.96 -10.94 13.18
C ILE A 295 -8.01 -11.88 14.39
N ASN A 296 -8.61 -13.06 14.21
CA ASN A 296 -8.77 -14.05 15.27
C ASN A 296 -7.41 -14.60 15.73
N TYR A 297 -6.54 -14.96 14.79
CA TYR A 297 -5.18 -15.41 15.09
C TYR A 297 -4.40 -14.33 15.83
N HIS A 298 -4.36 -13.10 15.31
CA HIS A 298 -3.62 -12.01 15.96
C HIS A 298 -4.12 -11.69 17.37
N ILE A 299 -5.44 -11.67 17.60
CA ILE A 299 -5.97 -11.47 18.97
C ILE A 299 -5.50 -12.60 19.90
N ASN A 300 -5.49 -13.84 19.44
CA ASN A 300 -5.03 -14.98 20.23
C ASN A 300 -3.51 -14.92 20.49
N THR A 301 -2.71 -14.49 19.51
CA THR A 301 -1.27 -14.24 19.68
C THR A 301 -1.04 -13.17 20.74
N LEU A 302 -1.70 -12.01 20.63
CA LEU A 302 -1.60 -10.93 21.63
C LEU A 302 -2.03 -11.37 23.04
N ARG A 303 -3.01 -12.27 23.15
CA ARG A 303 -3.39 -12.90 24.44
C ARG A 303 -2.29 -13.81 24.96
N SER A 304 -1.74 -14.68 24.10
CA SER A 304 -0.71 -15.66 24.47
C SER A 304 0.59 -14.98 24.92
N GLU A 305 0.94 -13.85 24.28
CA GLU A 305 2.09 -13.01 24.62
C GLU A 305 1.81 -12.09 25.82
N ASN A 306 0.61 -12.16 26.41
CA ASN A 306 0.15 -11.29 27.50
C ASN A 306 0.20 -9.78 27.16
N ARG A 307 0.28 -9.41 25.88
CA ARG A 307 0.34 -8.02 25.42
C ARG A 307 -0.98 -7.27 25.67
N LEU A 308 -2.12 -7.96 25.69
CA LEU A 308 -3.40 -7.32 26.04
C LEU A 308 -3.49 -6.87 27.50
N SER A 309 -2.61 -7.36 28.39
CA SER A 309 -2.62 -6.95 29.80
C SER A 309 -2.14 -5.51 30.01
N THR A 310 -1.33 -4.97 29.09
CA THR A 310 -0.80 -3.59 29.14
C THR A 310 -1.86 -2.54 28.81
N LEU A 311 -2.99 -2.97 28.23
CA LEU A 311 -4.07 -2.09 27.80
C LEU A 311 -4.94 -1.62 28.96
N ASN A 312 -5.65 -0.51 28.79
CA ASN A 312 -6.68 -0.11 29.74
C ASN A 312 -7.95 -0.97 29.60
N GLN A 313 -8.87 -0.88 30.56
CA GLN A 313 -10.09 -1.70 30.58
C GLN A 313 -10.96 -1.50 29.33
N SER A 314 -11.11 -0.26 28.85
CA SER A 314 -11.94 0.05 27.68
C SER A 314 -11.33 -0.55 26.39
N GLN A 315 -10.02 -0.44 26.22
CA GLN A 315 -9.30 -1.04 25.09
C GLN A 315 -9.42 -2.56 25.07
N ARG A 316 -9.26 -3.23 26.23
CA ARG A 316 -9.49 -4.68 26.34
C ARG A 316 -10.92 -5.07 25.98
N GLN A 317 -11.91 -4.32 26.48
CA GLN A 317 -13.31 -4.58 26.16
C GLN A 317 -13.60 -4.45 24.66
N GLU A 318 -12.96 -3.52 23.96
CA GLU A 318 -13.10 -3.39 22.50
C GLU A 318 -12.47 -4.59 21.76
N PHE A 319 -11.29 -5.08 22.18
CA PHE A 319 -10.72 -6.32 21.63
C PHE A 319 -11.66 -7.52 21.81
N GLU A 320 -12.22 -7.69 23.01
CA GLU A 320 -13.17 -8.77 23.31
C GLU A 320 -14.47 -8.64 22.51
N SER A 321 -14.94 -7.39 22.31
CA SER A 321 -16.11 -7.09 21.48
C SER A 321 -15.89 -7.47 20.02
N ILE A 322 -14.72 -7.12 19.45
CA ILE A 322 -14.34 -7.49 18.08
C ILE A 322 -14.24 -9.02 17.96
N TYR A 323 -13.53 -9.67 18.89
CA TYR A 323 -13.37 -11.12 18.92
C TYR A 323 -14.72 -11.87 18.96
N SER A 324 -15.65 -11.40 19.79
CA SER A 324 -17.00 -11.97 19.89
C SER A 324 -17.79 -11.86 18.57
N GLN A 325 -17.74 -10.69 17.91
CA GLN A 325 -18.41 -10.47 16.62
C GLN A 325 -17.81 -11.33 15.51
N ILE A 326 -16.50 -11.55 15.50
CA ILE A 326 -15.83 -12.47 14.57
C ILE A 326 -16.36 -13.90 14.74
N ASN A 327 -16.44 -14.38 15.97
CA ASN A 327 -16.98 -15.72 16.25
C ASN A 327 -18.45 -15.86 15.85
N GLN A 328 -19.24 -14.80 16.04
CA GLN A 328 -20.62 -14.75 15.57
C GLN A 328 -20.71 -14.86 14.05
N LEU A 329 -19.91 -14.11 13.30
CA LEU A 329 -19.86 -14.19 11.83
C LEU A 329 -19.39 -15.56 11.35
N ASN A 330 -18.35 -16.14 11.95
CA ASN A 330 -17.89 -17.49 11.63
C ASN A 330 -19.00 -18.55 11.86
N THR A 331 -19.76 -18.42 12.96
CA THR A 331 -20.90 -19.29 13.24
C THR A 331 -22.00 -19.14 12.20
N GLN A 332 -22.30 -17.91 11.79
CA GLN A 332 -23.30 -17.62 10.75
C GLN A 332 -22.87 -18.21 9.40
N LEU A 333 -21.63 -17.95 8.98
CA LEU A 333 -21.04 -18.46 7.74
C LEU A 333 -21.10 -20.00 7.66
N ALA A 334 -20.80 -20.69 8.76
CA ALA A 334 -20.89 -22.15 8.85
C ALA A 334 -22.34 -22.66 8.83
N SER A 335 -23.26 -21.97 9.51
CA SER A 335 -24.67 -22.40 9.64
C SER A 335 -25.48 -22.24 8.35
N GLU A 336 -25.14 -21.28 7.49
CA GLU A 336 -25.90 -20.96 6.28
C GLU A 336 -25.48 -21.76 5.04
N ASN A 337 -24.54 -22.70 5.20
CA ASN A 337 -24.01 -23.53 4.11
C ASN A 337 -23.57 -22.71 2.89
N LEU A 338 -22.98 -21.53 3.13
CA LEU A 338 -22.54 -20.63 2.07
C LEU A 338 -21.25 -21.07 1.39
N ARG A 339 -20.55 -22.06 1.98
CA ARG A 339 -19.33 -22.67 1.43
C ARG A 339 -19.51 -23.00 -0.04
N PRO A 340 -18.60 -22.57 -0.94
CA PRO A 340 -18.62 -23.05 -2.31
C PRO A 340 -18.64 -24.59 -2.27
N PRO A 341 -19.40 -25.26 -3.15
CA PRO A 341 -19.34 -26.71 -3.23
C PRO A 341 -17.87 -27.10 -3.39
N ALA A 342 -17.36 -27.98 -2.52
CA ALA A 342 -15.97 -28.41 -2.60
C ALA A 342 -15.73 -28.92 -4.03
N VAL A 343 -14.81 -28.27 -4.75
CA VAL A 343 -14.31 -28.80 -6.02
C VAL A 343 -13.64 -30.12 -5.65
N ILE A 344 -14.31 -31.23 -5.95
CA ILE A 344 -13.78 -32.57 -5.70
C ILE A 344 -12.60 -32.73 -6.65
N LEU A 345 -11.39 -32.44 -6.16
CA LEU A 345 -10.15 -32.84 -6.79
C LEU A 345 -10.11 -34.38 -6.76
N VAL A 346 -10.49 -34.98 -7.89
CA VAL A 346 -10.22 -36.37 -8.33
C VAL A 346 -10.12 -37.39 -7.18
N GLY A 347 -11.25 -37.89 -6.69
CA GLY A 347 -11.22 -38.87 -5.59
C GLY A 347 -12.55 -39.38 -5.03
N GLY A 348 -13.58 -39.60 -5.87
CA GLY A 348 -14.54 -40.69 -5.66
C GLY A 348 -15.51 -40.68 -4.46
N ALA A 349 -15.74 -39.57 -3.76
CA ALA A 349 -16.82 -39.49 -2.76
C ALA A 349 -17.88 -38.45 -3.16
N GLN A 350 -19.05 -38.91 -3.60
CA GLN A 350 -20.21 -38.05 -3.84
C GLN A 350 -20.68 -37.46 -2.50
N PHE A 351 -20.42 -36.17 -2.28
CA PHE A 351 -21.05 -35.45 -1.17
C PHE A 351 -22.56 -35.35 -1.42
N ASN A 352 -23.35 -35.75 -0.43
CA ASN A 352 -24.80 -35.74 -0.47
C ASN A 352 -25.34 -34.34 -0.86
N SER A 353 -26.00 -34.28 -2.01
CA SER A 353 -26.54 -33.07 -2.63
C SER A 353 -27.84 -32.61 -1.95
N ASN A 354 -27.78 -32.28 -0.66
CA ASN A 354 -28.79 -31.40 -0.08
C ASN A 354 -28.55 -30.01 -0.68
N GLN A 355 -29.12 -29.81 -1.88
CA GLN A 355 -29.08 -28.57 -2.63
C GLN A 355 -29.46 -27.42 -1.70
N PRO A 356 -28.63 -26.38 -1.56
CA PRO A 356 -28.95 -25.25 -0.72
C PRO A 356 -30.30 -24.65 -1.16
N THR A 357 -31.18 -24.36 -0.21
CA THR A 357 -32.49 -23.72 -0.43
C THR A 357 -32.39 -22.26 -0.90
N ILE A 358 -31.16 -21.73 -1.04
CA ILE A 358 -30.86 -20.35 -1.43
C ILE A 358 -30.27 -20.32 -2.84
N THR A 359 -30.75 -19.38 -3.65
CA THR A 359 -30.25 -19.19 -5.01
C THR A 359 -28.80 -18.67 -5.00
N HIS A 360 -28.09 -18.84 -6.12
CA HIS A 360 -26.75 -18.27 -6.29
C HIS A 360 -26.69 -16.77 -5.97
N ALA A 361 -27.62 -15.99 -6.53
CA ALA A 361 -27.71 -14.56 -6.27
C ALA A 361 -27.91 -14.23 -4.77
N GLN A 362 -28.71 -15.04 -4.06
CA GLN A 362 -28.88 -14.90 -2.60
C GLN A 362 -27.58 -15.21 -1.85
N ARG A 363 -26.83 -16.24 -2.26
CA ARG A 363 -25.51 -16.57 -1.69
C ARG A 363 -24.52 -15.43 -1.86
N VAL A 364 -24.39 -14.90 -3.09
CA VAL A 364 -23.51 -13.77 -3.37
C VAL A 364 -23.91 -12.54 -2.55
N ALA A 365 -25.20 -12.21 -2.48
CA ALA A 365 -25.67 -11.09 -1.67
C ALA A 365 -25.35 -11.27 -0.17
N ARG A 366 -25.50 -12.49 0.36
CA ARG A 366 -25.19 -12.82 1.75
C ARG A 366 -23.69 -12.73 2.04
N LEU A 367 -22.86 -13.29 1.16
CA LEU A 367 -21.41 -13.25 1.30
C LEU A 367 -20.86 -11.82 1.17
N ARG A 368 -21.41 -11.00 0.26
CA ARG A 368 -21.10 -9.56 0.20
C ARG A 368 -21.44 -8.85 1.51
N HIS A 369 -22.57 -9.20 2.12
CA HIS A 369 -22.96 -8.63 3.41
C HIS A 369 -21.98 -9.03 4.53
N TYR A 370 -21.51 -10.28 4.56
CA TYR A 370 -20.49 -10.71 5.52
C TYR A 370 -19.12 -10.11 5.27
N ASP A 371 -18.72 -9.97 4.00
CA ASP A 371 -17.49 -9.27 3.61
C ASP A 371 -17.50 -7.82 4.14
N GLN A 372 -18.61 -7.11 3.99
CA GLN A 372 -18.76 -5.76 4.53
C GLN A 372 -18.62 -5.72 6.07
N GLN A 373 -19.23 -6.67 6.79
CA GLN A 373 -19.10 -6.75 8.24
C GLN A 373 -17.66 -7.09 8.68
N ALA A 374 -17.01 -8.04 8.00
CA ALA A 374 -15.64 -8.42 8.25
C ALA A 374 -14.68 -7.24 8.03
N LYS A 375 -14.85 -6.49 6.93
CA LYS A 375 -14.10 -5.24 6.67
C LYS A 375 -14.30 -4.18 7.75
N GLN A 376 -15.52 -4.02 8.26
CA GLN A 376 -15.78 -3.10 9.38
C GLN A 376 -15.07 -3.53 10.67
N LEU A 377 -15.08 -4.82 10.99
CA LEU A 377 -14.34 -5.37 12.14
C LEU A 377 -12.84 -5.20 11.99
N TYR A 378 -12.32 -5.46 10.80
CA TYR A 378 -10.91 -5.27 10.47
C TYR A 378 -10.47 -3.81 10.65
N ARG A 379 -11.24 -2.84 10.14
CA ARG A 379 -10.99 -1.41 10.36
C ARG A 379 -10.96 -1.04 11.85
N ARG A 380 -11.94 -1.52 12.62
CA ARG A 380 -12.00 -1.29 14.07
C ARG A 380 -10.81 -1.89 14.79
N TYR A 381 -10.43 -3.11 14.43
CA TYR A 381 -9.28 -3.82 14.96
C TYR A 381 -7.97 -3.07 14.70
N ASN A 382 -7.72 -2.67 13.44
CA ASN A 382 -6.53 -1.91 13.08
C ASN A 382 -6.48 -0.54 13.77
N GLN A 383 -7.62 0.14 13.91
CA GLN A 383 -7.69 1.38 14.67
C GLN A 383 -7.32 1.16 16.14
N LEU A 384 -7.77 0.07 16.74
CA LEU A 384 -7.45 -0.27 18.11
C LEU A 384 -5.97 -0.63 18.29
N LEU A 385 -5.38 -1.39 17.37
CA LEU A 385 -3.94 -1.67 17.36
C LEU A 385 -3.11 -0.38 17.32
N ARG A 386 -3.47 0.57 16.43
CA ARG A 386 -2.83 1.89 16.36
C ARG A 386 -2.94 2.66 17.67
N ASN A 387 -4.16 2.79 18.19
CA ASN A 387 -4.44 3.56 19.42
C ASN A 387 -3.75 2.99 20.67
N THR A 388 -3.33 1.72 20.62
CA THR A 388 -2.71 1.03 21.74
C THR A 388 -1.19 0.90 21.62
N GLY A 389 -0.60 1.30 20.47
CA GLY A 389 0.80 1.03 20.16
C GLY A 389 1.12 -0.48 20.07
N LEU A 390 0.08 -1.32 19.96
CA LEU A 390 0.25 -2.74 19.68
C LEU A 390 0.46 -3.00 18.18
N ALA A 391 0.05 -2.06 17.33
CA ALA A 391 0.43 -1.97 15.93
C ALA A 391 1.94 -1.71 15.85
N HIS A 392 2.70 -2.80 15.91
CA HIS A 392 4.04 -3.02 15.36
C HIS A 392 5.14 -1.93 15.54
N THR A 393 6.37 -2.38 15.78
CA THR A 393 7.58 -1.53 15.88
C THR A 393 7.95 -0.91 14.52
N ALA A 394 8.70 0.19 14.47
CA ALA A 394 9.14 0.84 13.21
C ALA A 394 9.74 -0.09 12.13
N GLN A 395 10.21 -1.29 12.50
CA GLN A 395 10.62 -2.38 11.60
C GLN A 395 9.49 -2.97 10.74
N SER A 396 8.23 -2.64 11.01
CA SER A 396 7.05 -3.15 10.31
C SER A 396 6.39 -2.10 9.42
N SER A 397 7.07 -1.01 9.08
CA SER A 397 6.45 -0.06 8.16
C SER A 397 6.44 -0.65 6.75
N LEU A 398 5.39 -0.35 5.98
CA LEU A 398 5.38 -0.64 4.55
C LEU A 398 6.39 0.24 3.80
N LEU A 399 6.70 1.43 4.35
CA LEU A 399 7.63 2.38 3.78
C LEU A 399 8.98 2.31 4.49
N TYR A 400 10.04 2.35 3.71
CA TYR A 400 11.37 2.63 4.24
C TYR A 400 11.49 4.10 4.66
N PRO A 401 12.46 4.42 5.54
CA PRO A 401 12.68 5.78 6.01
C PRO A 401 12.74 6.82 4.88
N ALA A 402 13.57 6.61 3.86
CA ALA A 402 13.74 7.59 2.78
C ALA A 402 12.47 7.74 1.92
N GLU A 403 11.75 6.65 1.66
CA GLU A 403 10.47 6.68 0.93
C GLU A 403 9.44 7.55 1.66
N PHE A 404 9.29 7.33 2.98
CA PHE A 404 8.40 8.16 3.80
C PHE A 404 8.81 9.62 3.76
N ILE A 405 10.10 9.93 3.95
CA ILE A 405 10.61 11.30 3.94
C ILE A 405 10.36 11.99 2.59
N ASN A 406 10.57 11.29 1.47
CA ASN A 406 10.33 11.82 0.14
C ASN A 406 8.85 12.17 -0.10
N ILE A 407 7.92 11.37 0.44
CA ILE A 407 6.48 11.65 0.35
C ILE A 407 6.10 12.90 1.16
N VAL A 408 6.64 13.05 2.38
CA VAL A 408 6.24 14.13 3.29
C VAL A 408 7.05 15.42 3.15
N SER A 409 8.16 15.38 2.42
CA SER A 409 8.97 16.56 2.14
C SER A 409 8.35 17.42 1.04
N THR A 410 8.51 18.73 1.17
CA THR A 410 8.03 19.69 0.17
C THR A 410 9.14 20.20 -0.77
N GLY A 411 10.37 19.71 -0.61
CA GLY A 411 11.52 20.06 -1.44
C GLY A 411 12.62 19.01 -1.30
N SER A 412 13.83 19.27 -1.82
CA SER A 412 14.98 18.40 -1.59
C SER A 412 15.27 18.30 -0.09
N CYS A 413 15.58 17.10 0.39
CA CYS A 413 15.90 16.82 1.78
C CYS A 413 17.28 16.16 1.85
N PHE A 414 18.21 16.73 2.63
CA PHE A 414 19.57 16.21 2.68
C PHE A 414 19.66 14.78 3.22
N LEU A 415 18.68 14.36 4.04
CA LEU A 415 18.62 13.00 4.60
C LEU A 415 18.18 11.96 3.57
N THR A 416 17.73 12.40 2.40
CA THR A 416 17.29 11.56 1.29
C THR A 416 18.04 11.93 0.03
N GLN A 417 19.24 12.50 0.13
CA GLN A 417 20.03 12.88 -1.02
C GLN A 417 20.42 11.63 -1.83
N THR A 418 20.85 10.56 -1.17
CA THR A 418 21.14 9.29 -1.86
C THR A 418 19.87 8.73 -2.50
N PHE A 419 18.73 8.76 -1.79
CA PHE A 419 17.45 8.35 -2.36
C PHE A 419 17.06 9.16 -3.60
N GLU A 420 17.15 10.49 -3.54
CA GLU A 420 16.85 11.38 -4.65
C GLU A 420 17.75 11.06 -5.86
N GLN A 421 19.05 10.85 -5.64
CA GLN A 421 20.00 10.47 -6.70
C GLN A 421 19.72 9.07 -7.29
N CYS A 422 19.37 8.10 -6.45
CA CYS A 422 19.03 6.75 -6.92
C CYS A 422 17.69 6.73 -7.68
N SER A 423 16.68 7.45 -7.18
CA SER A 423 15.37 7.55 -7.83
C SER A 423 15.45 8.19 -9.21
N GLN A 424 16.40 9.11 -9.44
CA GLN A 424 16.63 9.70 -10.77
C GLN A 424 16.88 8.70 -11.88
N ASN A 425 17.51 7.59 -11.52
CA ASN A 425 17.92 6.58 -12.49
C ASN A 425 16.86 5.48 -12.65
N ALA A 426 15.74 5.52 -11.90
CA ALA A 426 14.75 4.45 -11.86
C ALA A 426 14.06 4.15 -13.21
N TYR A 427 13.94 5.17 -14.06
CA TYR A 427 13.44 5.04 -15.44
C TYR A 427 14.49 5.42 -16.49
N SER A 428 15.73 5.62 -16.05
CA SER A 428 16.83 5.80 -16.98
C SER A 428 17.17 4.47 -17.63
N THR A 429 17.58 4.58 -18.89
CA THR A 429 17.90 3.43 -19.72
C THR A 429 19.22 3.69 -20.42
N SER A 430 20.08 2.68 -20.49
CA SER A 430 21.29 2.73 -21.32
C SER A 430 20.96 2.99 -22.80
N PHE A 431 19.70 2.76 -23.20
CA PHE A 431 19.19 2.87 -24.57
C PHE A 431 18.94 4.30 -25.08
N ALA A 432 18.43 5.20 -24.25
CA ALA A 432 17.87 6.49 -24.69
C ALA A 432 18.94 7.43 -25.29
N GLN A 433 20.21 7.08 -25.13
CA GLN A 433 21.35 7.83 -25.64
C GLN A 433 22.19 7.06 -26.68
N SER A 434 21.89 5.78 -26.95
CA SER A 434 22.54 5.03 -28.05
C SER A 434 22.09 5.53 -29.43
N ILE A 435 20.95 6.22 -29.51
CA ILE A 435 20.45 6.89 -30.72
C ILE A 435 21.13 8.28 -30.92
N SER A 436 21.78 8.84 -29.89
CA SER A 436 22.43 10.16 -29.93
C SER A 436 23.97 10.12 -30.00
N GLY A 437 24.57 8.93 -30.16
CA GLY A 437 26.02 8.78 -30.35
C GLY A 437 26.85 8.76 -29.05
N TYR A 438 26.22 8.63 -27.90
CA TYR A 438 26.90 8.38 -26.62
C TYR A 438 27.26 6.90 -26.48
N GLN A 439 28.41 6.60 -25.85
CA GLN A 439 28.80 5.21 -25.61
C GLN A 439 27.98 4.61 -24.46
N GLU A 440 27.55 3.36 -24.64
CA GLU A 440 26.61 2.60 -23.80
C GLU A 440 26.99 2.54 -22.30
N TRP A 441 28.24 2.83 -21.94
CA TRP A 441 28.78 2.75 -20.58
C TRP A 441 28.74 4.06 -19.77
N GLU A 442 28.37 5.21 -20.36
CA GLU A 442 28.39 6.52 -19.66
C GLU A 442 27.09 6.85 -18.90
N VAL A 443 25.99 6.11 -19.13
CA VAL A 443 24.67 6.51 -18.61
C VAL A 443 24.43 6.01 -17.18
N CYS A 444 24.62 4.71 -16.93
CA CYS A 444 24.52 4.20 -15.57
C CYS A 444 25.80 4.46 -14.75
N SER A 445 26.89 4.97 -15.35
CA SER A 445 28.15 5.24 -14.60
C SER A 445 28.03 6.39 -13.61
N ASN A 446 27.03 7.26 -13.76
CA ASN A 446 26.71 8.31 -12.78
C ASN A 446 25.78 7.82 -11.68
N THR A 447 25.26 6.59 -11.78
CA THR A 447 24.48 5.98 -10.71
C THR A 447 25.42 5.67 -9.54
N PRO A 448 25.19 6.25 -8.34
CA PRO A 448 25.98 5.91 -7.15
C PRO A 448 26.05 4.40 -6.94
N HIS A 449 27.18 3.90 -6.44
CA HIS A 449 27.37 2.47 -6.20
C HIS A 449 26.29 1.91 -5.27
N GLU A 450 25.86 2.71 -4.30
CA GLU A 450 24.80 2.45 -3.34
C GLU A 450 23.47 2.09 -4.03
N CYS A 451 23.14 2.68 -5.18
CA CYS A 451 21.90 2.43 -5.90
C CYS A 451 21.89 1.07 -6.62
N SER A 452 23.05 0.53 -6.96
CA SER A 452 23.20 -0.73 -7.72
C SER A 452 23.55 -1.94 -6.84
N SER A 453 23.85 -1.69 -5.56
CA SER A 453 24.31 -2.72 -4.63
C SER A 453 23.23 -3.75 -4.25
N GLY A 454 21.95 -3.41 -4.41
CA GLY A 454 20.81 -4.23 -3.98
C GLY A 454 20.64 -4.33 -2.46
N ASP A 455 21.51 -3.70 -1.66
CA ASP A 455 21.45 -3.76 -0.19
C ASP A 455 20.44 -2.79 0.44
N GLY A 456 19.80 -1.96 -0.40
CA GLY A 456 18.77 -1.02 0.03
C GLY A 456 19.24 0.12 0.94
N ARG A 457 20.55 0.35 1.10
CA ARG A 457 21.06 1.48 1.90
C ARG A 457 20.52 2.82 1.44
N TRP A 458 20.25 2.98 0.14
CA TRP A 458 19.66 4.19 -0.43
C TRP A 458 18.19 4.43 -0.01
N LEU A 459 17.52 3.44 0.57
CA LEU A 459 16.20 3.59 1.18
C LEU A 459 16.27 3.97 2.67
N GLN A 460 17.46 3.96 3.27
CA GLN A 460 17.71 4.47 4.62
C GLN A 460 18.00 5.98 4.57
N LEU A 461 18.05 6.62 5.74
CA LEU A 461 18.46 8.03 5.82
C LEU A 461 19.99 8.15 5.73
N ASP A 462 20.44 9.22 5.09
CA ASP A 462 21.87 9.58 4.91
C ASP A 462 22.60 9.97 6.21
#